data_AF-A0AA35LWV8-F1
#
_entry.id   AF-A0AA35LWV8-F1
#
_cell.length_a   1.000
_cell.length_b   1.000
_cell.length_c   1.000
_cell.angle_alpha   90.00
_cell.angle_beta   90.00
_cell.angle_gamma   90.00
#
_symmetry.space_group_name_H-M   'P 1'
#
loop_
_entity.id
_entity.type
_entity.pdbx_description
1 polymer ?
#
loop_
_entity_poly.entity_id
_entity_poly.type
_entity_poly.pdbx_seq_one_letter_code
_entity_poly.pdbx_strand_id
1 'polypeptide(L)'
;MMEQVDPEARNKVFSVLRNNEIDALKSLLAESPYLANVRSFSGTALAVAVCHGNPKAVQVLLDAGASPLGDETFGNTFLSTLELAAAYGSLETMRLLLVRLKATSPTGVVIWGCDELKLIQRAMSAAAASGHVAILVQFLDTFDCSDEAIEGSFLAAVGRWEVEAVELLLQRPRTSWRNKELFTKAFRQAMRPKYLRIDEERSGVLYHDTDWDKHYRLVTRLLDETDIDVRQPEHGHFLSQALDGLEMQGALRALLDTGIDPNTRFENGCTPLHLLASPKDMYEITKKDGEEMHELGIRVLREKGASITIENNEGETPSHWAAELAETATFTRYYLPADDRHLLSTNQYGETLLHFAAAGGKHKTVEFLVSCGKFDVNATNSTSWTPLLCALVPNDRACKTEIEAVKTARLLLTHGADPRAVTAEGLTVLHLIGSHWDLSEQGPEDSDEDNDYNDNGKRQKAWSTAFEGDSSAATLAKEFFLGHLGLPSVQSPATFPSISPLGSQYDVWGGRLYRLLHVLNEETPSSNDIHIVKNRSPLHFAAECGASGVAKVLKDLGGADNEAKDTDGKTPWDLAHERSLIFGRAWEATKKAVQ
;
A
#
# COMPACT_ATOMS: atom_id res chain seq x y z
N MET A 1 -1.53 -51.06 -7.65
CA MET A 1 -0.40 -51.38 -6.74
C MET A 1 0.56 -50.22 -6.79
N MET A 2 0.41 -49.24 -5.89
CA MET A 2 1.44 -48.23 -5.66
C MET A 2 2.48 -48.90 -4.77
N GLU A 3 3.49 -49.52 -5.38
CA GLU A 3 4.67 -49.94 -4.62
C GLU A 3 5.25 -48.71 -3.92
N GLN A 4 5.49 -48.85 -2.62
CA GLN A 4 6.19 -47.87 -1.82
C GLN A 4 7.59 -47.69 -2.41
N VAL A 5 7.74 -46.71 -3.30
CA VAL A 5 9.05 -46.26 -3.76
C VAL A 5 9.82 -45.83 -2.53
N ASP A 6 11.03 -46.38 -2.34
CA ASP A 6 11.93 -46.02 -1.26
C ASP A 6 12.08 -44.48 -1.20
N PRO A 7 11.70 -43.83 -0.08
CA PRO A 7 11.78 -42.39 0.07
C PRO A 7 13.20 -41.85 -0.16
N GLU A 8 14.22 -42.63 0.15
CA GLU A 8 15.63 -42.26 -0.02
C GLU A 8 16.03 -42.25 -1.49
N ALA A 9 15.74 -43.34 -2.23
CA ALA A 9 15.93 -43.40 -3.68
C ALA A 9 15.16 -42.30 -4.43
N ARG A 10 13.91 -42.02 -4.02
CA ARG A 10 13.10 -40.93 -4.57
C ARG A 10 13.77 -39.56 -4.35
N ASN A 11 14.18 -39.26 -3.12
CA ASN A 11 14.82 -37.97 -2.80
C ASN A 11 16.14 -37.80 -3.55
N LYS A 12 16.88 -38.90 -3.76
CA LYS A 12 18.13 -38.92 -4.53
C LYS A 12 17.93 -38.56 -6.00
N VAL A 13 16.85 -39.02 -6.63
CA VAL A 13 16.50 -38.60 -8.01
C VAL A 13 16.28 -37.08 -8.07
N PHE A 14 15.51 -36.52 -7.14
CA PHE A 14 15.25 -35.08 -7.13
C PHE A 14 16.48 -34.24 -6.77
N SER A 15 17.39 -34.72 -5.91
CA SER A 15 18.66 -34.02 -5.65
C SER A 15 19.57 -34.02 -6.87
N VAL A 16 19.68 -35.16 -7.57
CA VAL A 16 20.44 -35.31 -8.81
C VAL A 16 19.92 -34.39 -9.91
N LEU A 17 18.59 -34.25 -10.03
CA LEU A 17 17.96 -33.34 -11.00
C LEU A 17 18.21 -31.86 -10.66
N ARG A 18 18.15 -31.48 -9.38
CA ARG A 18 18.45 -30.11 -8.93
C ARG A 18 19.93 -29.73 -9.13
N ASN A 19 20.84 -30.69 -8.95
CA ASN A 19 22.28 -30.50 -9.12
C ASN A 19 22.76 -30.68 -10.57
N ASN A 20 21.87 -31.04 -11.50
CA ASN A 20 22.19 -31.32 -12.90
C ASN A 20 23.21 -32.46 -13.11
N GLU A 21 23.17 -33.50 -12.29
CA GLU A 21 24.10 -34.63 -12.33
C GLU A 21 23.62 -35.73 -13.30
N ILE A 22 23.73 -35.48 -14.61
CA ILE A 22 23.16 -36.34 -15.66
C ILE A 22 23.68 -37.79 -15.62
N ASP A 23 24.97 -38.01 -15.32
CA ASP A 23 25.55 -39.36 -15.30
C ASP A 23 25.11 -40.16 -14.07
N ALA A 24 24.89 -39.48 -12.94
CA ALA A 24 24.29 -40.07 -11.75
C ALA A 24 22.82 -40.45 -12.03
N LEU A 25 22.08 -39.59 -12.75
CA LEU A 25 20.70 -39.88 -13.17
C LEU A 25 20.62 -41.13 -14.06
N LYS A 26 21.51 -41.24 -15.05
CA LYS A 26 21.58 -42.44 -15.92
C LYS A 26 21.88 -43.71 -15.14
N SER A 27 22.81 -43.64 -14.20
CA SER A 27 23.19 -44.77 -13.35
C SER A 27 22.01 -45.23 -12.49
N LEU A 28 21.29 -44.29 -11.86
CA LEU A 28 20.11 -44.57 -11.05
C LEU A 28 18.96 -45.18 -11.87
N LEU A 29 18.72 -44.67 -13.09
CA LEU A 29 17.66 -45.18 -13.95
C LEU A 29 18.01 -46.53 -14.60
N ALA A 30 19.31 -46.81 -14.82
CA ALA A 30 19.77 -48.11 -15.26
C ALA A 30 19.56 -49.20 -14.19
N GLU A 31 19.76 -48.85 -12.91
CA GLU A 31 19.51 -49.73 -11.77
C GLU A 31 18.01 -49.89 -11.48
N SER A 32 17.20 -48.85 -11.70
CA SER A 32 15.78 -48.83 -11.34
C SER A 32 14.95 -47.96 -12.29
N PRO A 33 14.47 -48.52 -13.42
CA PRO A 33 13.73 -47.77 -14.46
C PRO A 33 12.41 -47.16 -13.98
N TYR A 34 11.76 -47.75 -12.97
CA TYR A 34 10.52 -47.24 -12.38
C TYR A 34 10.71 -45.86 -11.72
N LEU A 35 11.96 -45.49 -11.39
CA LEU A 35 12.28 -44.18 -10.82
C LEU A 35 12.04 -43.02 -11.79
N ALA A 36 11.85 -43.26 -13.08
CA ALA A 36 11.51 -42.21 -14.06
C ALA A 36 10.13 -41.58 -13.81
N ASN A 37 9.22 -42.32 -13.18
CA ASN A 37 7.82 -41.91 -12.95
C ASN A 37 7.55 -41.49 -11.49
N VAL A 38 8.59 -41.23 -10.69
CA VAL A 38 8.43 -40.78 -9.31
C VAL A 38 7.87 -39.37 -9.22
N ARG A 39 7.05 -39.14 -8.20
CA ARG A 39 6.47 -37.83 -7.87
C ARG A 39 6.99 -37.30 -6.55
N SER A 40 7.19 -36.00 -6.52
CA SER A 40 7.42 -35.19 -5.32
C SER A 40 6.28 -34.20 -5.14
N PHE A 41 6.32 -33.43 -4.05
CA PHE A 41 5.45 -32.27 -3.87
C PHE A 41 5.62 -31.22 -4.99
N SER A 42 6.79 -31.16 -5.63
CA SER A 42 7.10 -30.28 -6.77
C SER A 42 6.74 -30.85 -8.15
N GLY A 43 6.04 -31.99 -8.21
CA GLY A 43 5.69 -32.69 -9.46
C GLY A 43 6.54 -33.92 -9.75
N THR A 44 6.38 -34.47 -10.96
CA THR A 44 7.13 -35.61 -11.48
C THR A 44 8.61 -35.28 -11.69
N ALA A 45 9.46 -36.32 -11.74
CA ALA A 45 10.86 -36.16 -12.11
C ALA A 45 11.05 -35.41 -13.45
N LEU A 46 10.17 -35.66 -14.42
CA LEU A 46 10.16 -34.99 -15.72
C LEU A 46 9.84 -33.49 -15.59
N ALA A 47 8.79 -33.14 -14.84
CA ALA A 47 8.42 -31.75 -14.60
C ALA A 47 9.54 -30.96 -13.91
N VAL A 48 10.19 -31.57 -12.91
CA VAL A 48 11.34 -30.95 -12.23
C VAL A 48 12.51 -30.74 -13.21
N ALA A 49 12.81 -31.72 -14.07
CA ALA A 49 13.86 -31.58 -15.08
C ALA A 49 13.58 -30.46 -16.09
N VAL A 50 12.30 -30.27 -16.45
CA VAL A 50 11.83 -29.19 -17.32
C VAL A 50 11.98 -27.83 -16.64
N CYS A 51 11.53 -27.68 -15.39
CA CYS A 51 11.63 -26.41 -14.66
C CYS A 51 13.09 -25.96 -14.43
N HIS A 52 14.04 -26.91 -14.35
CA HIS A 52 15.47 -26.61 -14.22
C HIS A 52 16.16 -26.39 -15.59
N GLY A 53 15.42 -26.43 -16.70
CA GLY A 53 15.96 -26.13 -18.03
C GLY A 53 16.99 -27.14 -18.54
N ASN A 54 16.91 -28.40 -18.12
CA ASN A 54 17.92 -29.42 -18.44
C ASN A 54 17.45 -30.38 -19.55
N PRO A 55 17.66 -30.08 -20.85
CA PRO A 55 17.16 -30.90 -21.96
C PRO A 55 17.72 -32.33 -21.97
N LYS A 56 18.97 -32.51 -21.53
CA LYS A 56 19.62 -33.82 -21.44
C LYS A 56 18.97 -34.70 -20.37
N ALA A 57 18.62 -34.13 -19.22
CA ALA A 57 17.91 -34.86 -18.17
C ALA A 57 16.49 -35.22 -18.61
N VAL A 58 15.80 -34.29 -19.31
CA VAL A 58 14.50 -34.54 -19.93
C VAL A 58 14.58 -35.71 -20.93
N GLN A 59 15.59 -35.73 -21.81
CA GLN A 59 15.79 -36.82 -22.75
C GLN A 59 15.99 -38.16 -22.05
N VAL A 60 16.88 -38.22 -21.05
CA VAL A 60 17.16 -39.44 -20.28
C VAL A 60 15.89 -39.97 -19.58
N LEU A 61 15.05 -39.08 -19.03
CA LEU A 61 13.79 -39.46 -18.40
C LEU A 61 12.74 -39.95 -19.42
N LEU A 62 12.65 -39.31 -20.59
CA LEU A 62 11.76 -39.74 -21.68
C LEU A 62 12.19 -41.11 -22.25
N ASP A 63 13.50 -41.34 -22.40
CA ASP A 63 14.07 -42.61 -22.85
C ASP A 63 13.80 -43.73 -21.81
N ALA A 64 13.79 -43.38 -20.52
CA ALA A 64 13.43 -44.29 -19.43
C ALA A 64 11.91 -44.53 -19.28
N GLY A 65 11.08 -43.92 -20.14
CA GLY A 65 9.63 -44.15 -20.17
C GLY A 65 8.80 -43.22 -19.28
N ALA A 66 9.32 -42.04 -18.92
CA ALA A 66 8.53 -41.01 -18.26
C ALA A 66 7.38 -40.53 -19.16
N SER A 67 6.17 -40.40 -18.61
CA SER A 67 5.02 -39.88 -19.35
C SER A 67 5.11 -38.35 -19.51
N PRO A 68 5.01 -37.79 -20.74
CA PRO A 68 4.96 -36.34 -20.96
C PRO A 68 3.61 -35.71 -20.60
N LEU A 69 2.60 -36.54 -20.24
CA LEU A 69 1.25 -36.12 -19.88
C LEU A 69 0.99 -36.26 -18.38
N GLY A 70 2.04 -36.26 -17.55
CA GLY A 70 1.86 -36.22 -16.10
C GLY A 70 1.09 -34.97 -15.67
N ASP A 71 0.01 -35.15 -14.92
CA ASP A 71 -0.69 -34.05 -14.25
C ASP A 71 0.19 -33.54 -13.11
N GLU A 72 0.70 -32.32 -13.22
CA GLU A 72 1.61 -31.74 -12.24
C GLU A 72 0.86 -30.83 -11.28
N THR A 73 1.10 -31.05 -9.99
CA THR A 73 0.66 -30.13 -8.94
C THR A 73 1.79 -29.15 -8.69
N PHE A 74 1.64 -27.90 -9.17
CA PHE A 74 2.55 -26.81 -8.86
C PHE A 74 1.78 -25.79 -8.01
N GLY A 75 1.95 -25.87 -6.68
CA GLY A 75 1.10 -25.12 -5.74
C GLY A 75 -0.36 -25.58 -5.80
N ASN A 76 -1.30 -24.65 -6.02
CA ASN A 76 -2.74 -24.92 -6.13
C ASN A 76 -3.22 -25.12 -7.59
N THR A 77 -2.32 -25.06 -8.57
CA THR A 77 -2.65 -25.15 -10.01
C THR A 77 -2.20 -26.48 -10.62
N PHE A 78 -3.11 -27.10 -11.38
CA PHE A 78 -2.85 -28.31 -12.16
C PHE A 78 -2.30 -27.92 -13.54
N LEU A 79 -0.98 -28.05 -13.71
CA LEU A 79 -0.28 -27.78 -14.96
C LEU A 79 0.17 -29.08 -15.60
N SER A 80 0.09 -29.18 -16.92
CA SER A 80 0.71 -30.29 -17.65
C SER A 80 2.22 -30.11 -17.74
N THR A 81 2.99 -31.19 -17.85
CA THR A 81 4.43 -31.12 -18.18
C THR A 81 4.67 -30.34 -19.50
N LEU A 82 3.75 -30.41 -20.46
CA LEU A 82 3.83 -29.62 -21.70
C LEU A 82 3.65 -28.12 -21.45
N GLU A 83 2.74 -27.74 -20.56
CA GLU A 83 2.50 -26.35 -20.16
C GLU A 83 3.71 -25.80 -19.38
N LEU A 84 4.30 -26.61 -18.50
CA LEU A 84 5.54 -26.25 -17.81
C LEU A 84 6.71 -26.08 -18.78
N ALA A 85 6.82 -26.92 -19.79
CA ALA A 85 7.84 -26.77 -20.83
C ALA A 85 7.61 -25.53 -21.69
N ALA A 86 6.35 -25.18 -21.96
CA ALA A 86 6.01 -23.95 -22.65
C ALA A 86 6.27 -22.72 -21.77
N ALA A 87 6.09 -22.85 -20.45
CA ALA A 87 6.24 -21.76 -19.50
C ALA A 87 7.71 -21.49 -19.11
N TYR A 88 8.51 -22.53 -18.90
CA TYR A 88 9.85 -22.49 -18.30
C TYR A 88 10.93 -23.20 -19.12
N GLY A 89 10.52 -24.06 -20.06
CA GLY A 89 11.43 -24.93 -20.80
C GLY A 89 12.17 -24.23 -21.94
N SER A 90 13.25 -24.85 -22.38
CA SER A 90 13.98 -24.43 -23.58
C SER A 90 13.29 -24.95 -24.84
N LEU A 91 13.56 -24.32 -25.99
CA LEU A 91 13.10 -24.79 -27.30
C LEU A 91 13.47 -26.27 -27.55
N GLU A 92 14.61 -26.71 -27.04
CA GLU A 92 15.08 -28.09 -27.14
C GLU A 92 14.21 -29.04 -26.31
N THR A 93 13.87 -28.69 -25.06
CA THR A 93 12.94 -29.49 -24.24
C THR A 93 11.57 -29.61 -24.89
N MET A 94 11.07 -28.51 -25.46
CA MET A 94 9.79 -28.50 -26.17
C MET A 94 9.81 -29.42 -27.40
N ARG A 95 10.89 -29.39 -28.19
CA ARG A 95 11.07 -30.31 -29.34
C ARG A 95 11.07 -31.77 -28.91
N LEU A 96 11.80 -32.11 -27.85
CA LEU A 96 11.86 -33.49 -27.33
C LEU A 96 10.46 -33.99 -26.91
N LEU A 97 9.70 -33.17 -26.20
CA LEU A 97 8.34 -33.51 -25.79
C LEU A 97 7.40 -33.64 -26.99
N LEU A 98 7.45 -32.72 -27.96
CA LEU A 98 6.61 -32.78 -29.16
C LEU A 98 6.94 -33.99 -30.05
N VAL A 99 8.23 -34.35 -30.20
CA VAL A 99 8.64 -35.58 -30.91
C VAL A 99 8.06 -36.81 -30.21
N ARG A 100 8.11 -36.85 -28.88
CA ARG A 100 7.61 -37.98 -28.11
C ARG A 100 6.08 -38.08 -28.11
N LEU A 101 5.38 -36.95 -28.12
CA LEU A 101 3.93 -36.86 -28.29
C LEU A 101 3.51 -37.35 -29.69
N LYS A 102 4.26 -37.00 -30.74
CA LYS A 102 4.03 -37.48 -32.11
C LYS A 102 4.37 -38.96 -32.30
N ALA A 103 5.33 -39.49 -31.56
CA ALA A 103 5.77 -40.89 -31.63
C ALA A 103 4.78 -41.89 -31.00
N THR A 104 3.72 -41.41 -30.33
CA THR A 104 2.62 -42.24 -29.80
C THR A 104 1.24 -41.61 -30.05
N SER A 105 0.58 -42.04 -31.12
CA SER A 105 -0.82 -42.47 -31.06
C SER A 105 -0.97 -43.78 -31.85
N PRO A 106 -0.84 -44.95 -31.19
CA PRO A 106 -0.95 -46.25 -31.86
C PRO A 106 -2.32 -46.94 -31.70
N THR A 107 -3.37 -46.30 -31.17
CA THR A 107 -4.59 -47.06 -30.78
C THR A 107 -5.96 -46.42 -31.03
N GLY A 108 -6.09 -45.15 -31.44
CA GLY A 108 -7.44 -44.57 -31.57
C GLY A 108 -8.27 -44.68 -30.28
N VAL A 109 -7.61 -44.62 -29.11
CA VAL A 109 -8.27 -44.61 -27.80
C VAL A 109 -8.32 -43.17 -27.29
N VAL A 110 -9.53 -42.78 -26.90
CA VAL A 110 -9.91 -41.49 -26.34
C VAL A 110 -9.08 -41.17 -25.09
N ILE A 111 -8.45 -40.00 -25.09
CA ILE A 111 -7.78 -39.40 -23.94
C ILE A 111 -8.90 -38.84 -23.04
N TRP A 112 -9.35 -39.61 -22.05
CA TRP A 112 -10.53 -39.26 -21.25
C TRP A 112 -10.25 -38.04 -20.36
N GLY A 113 -10.78 -36.88 -20.78
CA GLY A 113 -11.11 -35.74 -19.91
C GLY A 113 -10.98 -34.36 -20.57
N CYS A 114 -9.94 -34.12 -21.36
CA CYS A 114 -9.67 -32.80 -21.95
C CYS A 114 -9.30 -32.96 -23.43
N ASP A 115 -10.00 -32.22 -24.31
CA ASP A 115 -9.72 -32.19 -25.74
C ASP A 115 -8.24 -31.86 -26.00
N GLU A 116 -7.53 -32.64 -26.83
CA GLU A 116 -6.11 -32.43 -27.18
C GLU A 116 -5.82 -30.98 -27.62
N LEU A 117 -6.80 -30.37 -28.30
CA LEU A 117 -6.78 -28.96 -28.71
C LEU A 117 -6.71 -28.00 -27.53
N LYS A 118 -7.40 -28.28 -26.41
CA LYS A 118 -7.38 -27.46 -25.20
C LYS A 118 -6.02 -27.52 -24.51
N LEU A 119 -5.35 -28.68 -24.51
CA LEU A 119 -4.01 -28.81 -23.95
C LEU A 119 -2.99 -28.01 -24.77
N ILE A 120 -3.05 -28.12 -26.10
CA ILE A 120 -2.20 -27.34 -27.00
C ILE A 120 -2.48 -25.84 -26.84
N GLN A 121 -3.76 -25.44 -26.75
CA GLN A 121 -4.15 -24.06 -26.49
C GLN A 121 -3.58 -23.54 -25.16
N ARG A 122 -3.68 -24.31 -24.09
CA ARG A 122 -3.14 -23.92 -22.77
C ARG A 122 -1.61 -23.81 -22.79
N ALA A 123 -0.92 -24.75 -23.45
CA ALA A 123 0.53 -24.70 -23.62
C ALA A 123 0.96 -23.50 -24.47
N MET A 124 0.25 -23.21 -25.56
CA MET A 124 0.51 -22.04 -26.39
C MET A 124 0.31 -20.72 -25.62
N SER A 125 -0.78 -20.62 -24.85
CA SER A 125 -1.04 -19.47 -23.97
C SER A 125 0.04 -19.33 -22.89
N ALA A 126 0.54 -20.44 -22.35
CA ALA A 126 1.65 -20.43 -21.40
C ALA A 126 2.97 -19.95 -22.02
N ALA A 127 3.27 -20.35 -23.26
CA ALA A 127 4.43 -19.85 -24.00
C ALA A 127 4.32 -18.34 -24.30
N ALA A 128 3.12 -17.89 -24.67
CA ALA A 128 2.83 -16.49 -24.94
C ALA A 128 2.95 -15.63 -23.66
N ALA A 129 2.40 -16.10 -22.54
CA ALA A 129 2.49 -15.47 -21.23
C ALA A 129 3.93 -15.41 -20.65
N SER A 130 4.83 -16.27 -21.14
CA SER A 130 6.26 -16.28 -20.78
C SER A 130 7.13 -15.45 -21.73
N GLY A 131 6.60 -14.94 -22.83
CA GLY A 131 7.41 -14.28 -23.86
C GLY A 131 8.34 -15.22 -24.62
N HIS A 132 8.10 -16.55 -24.62
CA HIS A 132 8.95 -17.52 -25.32
C HIS A 132 8.62 -17.58 -26.81
N VAL A 133 8.99 -16.52 -27.53
CA VAL A 133 8.67 -16.30 -28.95
C VAL A 133 9.05 -17.51 -29.84
N ALA A 134 10.22 -18.12 -29.60
CA ALA A 134 10.67 -19.27 -30.41
C ALA A 134 9.79 -20.52 -30.23
N ILE A 135 9.30 -20.77 -29.02
CA ILE A 135 8.38 -21.87 -28.72
C ILE A 135 7.02 -21.58 -29.34
N LEU A 136 6.55 -20.33 -29.24
CA LEU A 136 5.30 -19.89 -29.84
C LEU A 136 5.30 -20.06 -31.37
N VAL A 137 6.39 -19.67 -32.05
CA VAL A 137 6.58 -19.92 -33.50
C VAL A 137 6.49 -21.41 -33.81
N GLN A 138 7.16 -22.25 -33.02
CA GLN A 138 7.13 -23.69 -33.24
C GLN A 138 5.69 -24.25 -33.14
N PHE A 139 4.89 -23.79 -32.17
CA PHE A 139 3.48 -24.20 -32.07
C PHE A 139 2.68 -23.75 -33.30
N LEU A 140 2.81 -22.49 -33.69
CA LEU A 140 2.08 -21.91 -34.82
C LEU A 140 2.48 -22.50 -36.18
N ASP A 141 3.69 -23.03 -36.32
CA ASP A 141 4.16 -23.70 -37.54
C ASP A 141 3.81 -25.20 -37.55
N THR A 142 3.66 -25.81 -36.37
CA THR A 142 3.44 -27.25 -36.23
C THR A 142 1.95 -27.63 -36.22
N PHE A 143 1.09 -26.77 -35.68
CA PHE A 143 -0.32 -27.05 -35.47
C PHE A 143 -1.20 -26.02 -36.18
N ASP A 144 -2.34 -26.47 -36.71
CA ASP A 144 -3.37 -25.57 -37.22
C ASP A 144 -4.19 -25.04 -36.04
N CYS A 145 -3.77 -23.90 -35.50
CA CYS A 145 -4.40 -23.30 -34.32
C CYS A 145 -5.72 -22.63 -34.68
N SER A 146 -6.77 -22.91 -33.90
CA SER A 146 -8.04 -22.20 -34.00
C SER A 146 -7.87 -20.72 -33.64
N ASP A 147 -8.78 -19.87 -34.16
CA ASP A 147 -8.81 -18.45 -33.80
C ASP A 147 -8.95 -18.26 -32.28
N GLU A 148 -9.76 -19.08 -31.60
CA GLU A 148 -9.91 -19.08 -30.13
C GLU A 148 -8.59 -19.34 -29.38
N ALA A 149 -7.74 -20.24 -29.90
CA ALA A 149 -6.47 -20.54 -29.27
C ALA A 149 -5.49 -19.37 -29.39
N ILE A 150 -5.48 -18.71 -30.55
CA ILE A 150 -4.66 -17.52 -30.83
C ILE A 150 -5.15 -16.34 -29.98
N GLU A 151 -6.46 -16.09 -29.92
CA GLU A 151 -7.05 -15.04 -29.08
C GLU A 151 -6.71 -15.25 -27.60
N GLY A 152 -6.84 -16.49 -27.11
CA GLY A 152 -6.45 -16.85 -25.74
C GLY A 152 -4.96 -16.61 -25.47
N SER A 153 -4.09 -16.95 -26.43
CA SER A 153 -2.65 -16.73 -26.31
C SER A 153 -2.26 -15.26 -26.39
N PHE A 154 -2.95 -14.48 -27.25
CA PHE A 154 -2.80 -13.05 -27.35
C PHE A 154 -3.16 -12.35 -26.04
N LEU A 155 -4.34 -12.65 -25.48
CA LEU A 155 -4.76 -12.12 -24.18
C LEU A 155 -3.82 -12.55 -23.05
N ALA A 156 -3.27 -13.77 -23.09
CA ALA A 156 -2.30 -14.24 -22.12
C ALA A 156 -0.97 -13.46 -22.19
N ALA A 157 -0.46 -13.18 -23.40
CA ALA A 157 0.73 -12.34 -23.59
C ALA A 157 0.48 -10.90 -23.12
N VAL A 158 -0.68 -10.32 -23.46
CA VAL A 158 -1.08 -8.98 -23.04
C VAL A 158 -1.13 -8.87 -21.51
N GLY A 159 -1.73 -9.83 -20.82
CA GLY A 159 -1.82 -9.84 -19.36
C GLY A 159 -0.48 -9.98 -18.62
N ARG A 160 0.60 -10.30 -19.34
CA ARG A 160 1.96 -10.42 -18.80
C ARG A 160 2.93 -9.38 -19.38
N TRP A 161 2.40 -8.46 -20.20
CA TRP A 161 3.13 -7.39 -20.87
C TRP A 161 4.22 -7.87 -21.85
N GLU A 162 4.02 -9.02 -22.49
CA GLU A 162 4.99 -9.59 -23.42
C GLU A 162 4.82 -9.06 -24.84
N VAL A 163 5.46 -7.91 -25.11
CA VAL A 163 5.35 -7.15 -26.38
C VAL A 163 5.76 -7.99 -27.59
N GLU A 164 6.87 -8.71 -27.51
CA GLU A 164 7.40 -9.48 -28.65
C GLU A 164 6.47 -10.63 -29.05
N ALA A 165 5.83 -11.27 -28.07
CA ALA A 165 4.83 -12.31 -28.33
C ALA A 165 3.56 -11.71 -28.96
N VAL A 166 3.12 -10.55 -28.47
CA VAL A 166 1.98 -9.80 -29.03
C VAL A 166 2.23 -9.43 -30.49
N GLU A 167 3.38 -8.82 -30.80
CA GLU A 167 3.74 -8.42 -32.17
C GLU A 167 3.81 -9.62 -33.11
N LEU A 168 4.38 -10.74 -32.66
CA LEU A 168 4.43 -11.95 -33.47
C LEU A 168 3.03 -12.50 -33.82
N LEU A 169 2.10 -12.47 -32.87
CA LEU A 169 0.73 -12.93 -33.10
C LEU A 169 0.00 -11.99 -34.08
N LEU A 170 0.20 -10.67 -33.97
CA LEU A 170 -0.41 -9.67 -34.85
C LEU A 170 0.14 -9.71 -36.28
N GLN A 171 1.41 -10.06 -36.49
CA GLN A 171 2.01 -10.18 -37.82
C GLN A 171 1.36 -11.25 -38.70
N ARG A 172 0.65 -12.22 -38.12
CA ARG A 172 -0.04 -13.27 -38.89
C ARG A 172 -1.48 -12.83 -39.18
N PRO A 173 -1.83 -12.47 -40.43
CA PRO A 173 -3.15 -11.94 -40.76
C PRO A 173 -4.23 -13.01 -40.55
N ARG A 174 -5.28 -12.65 -39.79
CA ARG A 174 -6.42 -13.51 -39.45
C ARG A 174 -7.72 -12.71 -39.42
N THR A 175 -8.83 -13.43 -39.49
CA THR A 175 -10.20 -12.89 -39.42
C THR A 175 -10.53 -12.32 -38.05
N SER A 176 -10.01 -12.92 -36.99
CA SER A 176 -10.18 -12.50 -35.58
C SER A 176 -9.68 -11.09 -35.30
N TRP A 177 -8.60 -10.63 -35.96
CA TRP A 177 -8.07 -9.28 -35.79
C TRP A 177 -8.98 -8.17 -36.32
N ARG A 178 -10.07 -8.50 -37.03
CA ARG A 178 -11.10 -7.52 -37.40
C ARG A 178 -12.06 -7.20 -36.25
N ASN A 179 -12.04 -8.00 -35.18
CA ASN A 179 -12.90 -7.79 -34.02
C ASN A 179 -12.30 -6.73 -33.09
N LYS A 180 -12.87 -5.53 -33.11
CA LYS A 180 -12.44 -4.43 -32.22
C LYS A 180 -12.71 -4.72 -30.74
N GLU A 181 -13.70 -5.56 -30.42
CA GLU A 181 -14.01 -5.94 -29.04
C GLU A 181 -12.87 -6.73 -28.39
N LEU A 182 -12.14 -7.53 -29.17
CA LEU A 182 -10.96 -8.26 -28.69
C LEU A 182 -9.86 -7.30 -28.24
N PHE A 183 -9.56 -6.27 -29.02
CA PHE A 183 -8.57 -5.25 -28.68
C PHE A 183 -9.01 -4.41 -27.48
N THR A 184 -10.30 -4.07 -27.39
CA THR A 184 -10.85 -3.42 -26.20
C THR A 184 -10.69 -4.29 -24.94
N LYS A 185 -10.95 -5.59 -25.03
CA LYS A 185 -10.72 -6.54 -23.93
C LYS A 185 -9.24 -6.64 -23.57
N ALA A 186 -8.36 -6.72 -24.56
CA ALA A 186 -6.92 -6.74 -24.38
C ALA A 186 -6.42 -5.46 -23.70
N PHE A 187 -6.89 -4.29 -24.14
CA PHE A 187 -6.56 -3.00 -23.53
C PHE A 187 -6.98 -2.97 -22.05
N ARG A 188 -8.21 -3.37 -21.72
CA ARG A 188 -8.66 -3.47 -20.31
C ARG A 188 -7.81 -4.42 -19.48
N GLN A 189 -7.28 -5.48 -20.09
CA GLN A 189 -6.39 -6.43 -19.41
C GLN A 189 -4.97 -5.87 -19.24
N ALA A 190 -4.47 -5.10 -20.21
CA ALA A 190 -3.18 -4.41 -20.11
C ALA A 190 -3.18 -3.32 -19.02
N MET A 191 -4.34 -2.73 -18.75
CA MET A 191 -4.55 -1.75 -17.67
C MET A 191 -4.63 -2.38 -16.27
N ARG A 192 -4.41 -3.70 -16.13
CA ARG A 192 -4.34 -4.39 -14.84
C ARG A 192 -2.89 -4.78 -14.50
N PRO A 193 -2.54 -4.85 -13.20
CA PRO A 193 -1.24 -5.37 -12.76
C PRO A 193 -0.98 -6.76 -13.32
N LYS A 194 0.26 -7.05 -13.72
CA LYS A 194 0.62 -8.38 -14.22
C LYS A 194 0.61 -9.37 -13.06
N TYR A 195 -0.05 -10.52 -13.22
CA TYR A 195 0.02 -11.59 -12.22
C TYR A 195 1.42 -12.18 -12.20
N LEU A 196 2.14 -12.07 -11.09
CA LEU A 196 3.46 -12.68 -10.93
C LEU A 196 3.36 -14.20 -10.83
N ARG A 197 4.39 -14.91 -11.32
CA ARG A 197 4.53 -16.34 -11.08
C ARG A 197 5.01 -16.58 -9.65
N ILE A 198 4.69 -17.75 -9.11
CA ILE A 198 5.14 -18.21 -7.79
C ILE A 198 6.66 -18.07 -7.63
N ASP A 199 7.44 -18.30 -8.69
CA ASP A 199 8.90 -18.18 -8.67
C ASP A 199 9.37 -16.72 -8.71
N GLU A 200 8.66 -15.84 -9.42
CA GLU A 200 8.93 -14.39 -9.43
C GLU A 200 8.61 -13.81 -8.04
N GLU A 201 7.47 -14.18 -7.46
CA GLU A 201 7.08 -13.83 -6.09
C GLU A 201 8.11 -14.30 -5.06
N ARG A 202 8.69 -15.49 -5.24
CA ARG A 202 9.72 -16.05 -4.34
C ARG A 202 11.08 -15.37 -4.50
N SER A 203 11.40 -14.91 -5.70
CA SER A 203 12.63 -14.18 -5.99
C SER A 203 12.62 -12.75 -5.43
N GLY A 204 11.43 -12.23 -5.05
CA GLY A 204 11.26 -10.85 -4.54
C GLY A 204 11.39 -9.77 -5.61
N VAL A 205 11.42 -10.16 -6.89
CA VAL A 205 11.60 -9.29 -8.05
C VAL A 205 10.25 -9.08 -8.73
N LEU A 206 9.81 -7.82 -8.85
CA LEU A 206 8.39 -7.51 -9.11
C LEU A 206 8.23 -6.74 -10.41
N TYR A 207 8.83 -5.55 -10.47
CA TYR A 207 8.82 -4.67 -11.63
C TYR A 207 10.18 -3.99 -11.80
N HIS A 208 10.65 -3.93 -13.03
CA HIS A 208 11.89 -3.24 -13.42
C HIS A 208 11.63 -2.20 -14.51
N ASP A 209 12.61 -1.32 -14.76
CA ASP A 209 12.57 -0.33 -15.84
C ASP A 209 12.17 -0.94 -17.21
N THR A 210 12.58 -2.18 -17.45
CA THR A 210 12.24 -2.93 -18.67
C THR A 210 10.77 -3.35 -18.72
N ASP A 211 10.14 -3.66 -17.58
CA ASP A 211 8.71 -3.97 -17.53
C ASP A 211 7.86 -2.73 -17.84
N TRP A 212 8.27 -1.56 -17.35
CA TRP A 212 7.56 -0.31 -17.66
C TRP A 212 7.68 0.09 -19.13
N ASP A 213 8.84 -0.12 -19.76
CA ASP A 213 9.00 0.10 -21.21
C ASP A 213 8.12 -0.86 -22.03
N LYS A 214 8.12 -2.15 -21.65
CA LYS A 214 7.24 -3.14 -22.26
C LYS A 214 5.77 -2.74 -22.13
N HIS A 215 5.35 -2.32 -20.93
CA HIS A 215 3.98 -1.88 -20.66
C HIS A 215 3.60 -0.65 -21.48
N TYR A 216 4.49 0.35 -21.57
CA TYR A 216 4.31 1.54 -22.41
C TYR A 216 4.10 1.17 -23.89
N ARG A 217 4.99 0.34 -24.44
CA ARG A 217 4.92 -0.10 -25.85
C ARG A 217 3.66 -0.89 -26.12
N LEU A 218 3.27 -1.78 -25.21
CA LEU A 218 2.06 -2.58 -25.31
C LEU A 218 0.80 -1.71 -25.33
N VAL A 219 0.67 -0.79 -24.37
CA VAL A 219 -0.50 0.08 -24.23
C VAL A 219 -0.63 1.00 -25.45
N THR A 220 0.49 1.58 -25.91
CA THR A 220 0.51 2.41 -27.13
C THR A 220 0.05 1.61 -28.35
N ARG A 221 0.57 0.39 -28.52
CA ARG A 221 0.19 -0.48 -29.64
C ARG A 221 -1.28 -0.86 -29.61
N LEU A 222 -1.82 -1.17 -28.44
CA LEU A 222 -3.24 -1.51 -28.29
C LEU A 222 -4.13 -0.30 -28.58
N LEU A 223 -3.73 0.89 -28.14
CA LEU A 223 -4.47 2.12 -28.42
C LEU A 223 -4.58 2.41 -29.92
N ASP A 224 -3.51 2.21 -30.68
CA ASP A 224 -3.50 2.39 -32.14
C ASP A 224 -4.50 1.47 -32.87
N GLU A 225 -4.77 0.29 -32.33
CA GLU A 225 -5.67 -0.71 -32.94
C GLU A 225 -7.12 -0.64 -32.39
N THR A 226 -7.33 0.02 -31.25
CA THR A 226 -8.66 0.21 -30.66
C THR A 226 -9.37 1.46 -31.15
N ASP A 227 -10.71 1.43 -31.15
CA ASP A 227 -11.54 2.65 -31.32
C ASP A 227 -11.74 3.43 -29.99
N ILE A 228 -11.01 3.07 -28.93
CA ILE A 228 -11.18 3.72 -27.63
C ILE A 228 -10.56 5.11 -27.69
N ASP A 229 -11.42 6.13 -27.71
CA ASP A 229 -10.97 7.49 -27.48
C ASP A 229 -10.87 7.76 -25.97
N VAL A 230 -9.67 7.54 -25.43
CA VAL A 230 -9.33 7.75 -24.01
C VAL A 230 -9.52 9.20 -23.55
N ARG A 231 -9.73 10.15 -24.46
CA ARG A 231 -10.03 11.55 -24.14
C ARG A 231 -11.49 11.79 -23.75
N GLN A 232 -12.36 10.83 -24.04
CA GLN A 232 -13.77 10.97 -23.67
C GLN A 232 -13.94 10.78 -22.16
N PRO A 233 -14.85 11.54 -21.52
CA PRO A 233 -15.04 11.48 -20.07
C PRO A 233 -15.46 10.09 -19.57
N GLU A 234 -16.18 9.31 -20.39
CA GLU A 234 -16.55 7.91 -20.09
C GLU A 234 -15.33 6.99 -19.87
N HIS A 235 -14.19 7.33 -20.46
CA HIS A 235 -12.95 6.59 -20.37
C HIS A 235 -11.97 7.16 -19.32
N GLY A 236 -12.38 8.19 -18.57
CA GLY A 236 -11.54 8.80 -17.53
C GLY A 236 -11.10 7.84 -16.41
N HIS A 237 -11.85 6.74 -16.22
CA HIS A 237 -11.49 5.67 -15.28
C HIS A 237 -10.16 4.97 -15.63
N PHE A 238 -9.75 4.92 -16.91
CA PHE A 238 -8.45 4.35 -17.28
C PHE A 238 -7.27 5.17 -16.78
N LEU A 239 -7.41 6.51 -16.79
CA LEU A 239 -6.41 7.39 -16.22
C LEU A 239 -6.36 7.22 -14.71
N SER A 240 -7.51 7.18 -14.03
CA SER A 240 -7.57 6.90 -12.59
C SER A 240 -6.89 5.57 -12.23
N GLN A 241 -7.17 4.51 -12.98
CA GLN A 241 -6.56 3.19 -12.79
C GLN A 241 -5.03 3.21 -12.99
N ALA A 242 -4.53 4.00 -13.95
CA ALA A 242 -3.09 4.16 -14.17
C ALA A 242 -2.37 4.94 -13.05
N LEU A 243 -3.11 5.77 -12.31
CA LEU A 243 -2.56 6.59 -11.22
C LEU A 243 -2.53 5.83 -9.89
N ASP A 244 -3.35 4.78 -9.74
CA ASP A 244 -3.52 4.07 -8.49
C ASP A 244 -2.34 3.14 -8.17
N GLY A 245 -1.81 2.43 -9.18
CA GLY A 245 -0.69 1.50 -9.02
C GLY A 245 0.66 2.07 -9.44
N LEU A 246 1.71 1.88 -8.62
CA LEU A 246 3.09 2.27 -8.96
C LEU A 246 3.63 1.47 -10.15
N GLU A 247 3.11 0.27 -10.38
CA GLU A 247 3.45 -0.60 -11.50
C GLU A 247 2.87 -0.15 -12.84
N MET A 248 1.87 0.75 -12.82
CA MET A 248 1.19 1.25 -14.02
C MET A 248 1.91 2.43 -14.70
N GLN A 249 3.15 2.73 -14.32
CA GLN A 249 3.96 3.83 -14.86
C GLN A 249 4.03 3.85 -16.40
N GLY A 250 4.18 2.67 -17.02
CA GLY A 250 4.20 2.53 -18.47
C GLY A 250 2.87 2.93 -19.12
N ALA A 251 1.75 2.44 -18.59
CA ALA A 251 0.41 2.82 -19.03
C ALA A 251 0.13 4.31 -18.84
N LEU A 252 0.46 4.87 -17.66
CA LEU A 252 0.27 6.30 -17.39
C LEU A 252 0.98 7.16 -18.46
N ARG A 253 2.24 6.82 -18.76
CA ARG A 253 3.00 7.52 -19.80
C ARG A 253 2.37 7.37 -21.18
N ALA A 254 1.94 6.16 -21.56
CA ALA A 254 1.31 5.91 -22.85
C ALA A 254 0.01 6.70 -23.02
N LEU A 255 -0.83 6.70 -21.98
CA LEU A 255 -2.08 7.46 -21.94
C LEU A 255 -1.85 8.97 -22.07
N LEU A 256 -0.86 9.53 -21.37
CA LEU A 256 -0.53 10.95 -21.48
C LEU A 256 0.10 11.32 -22.83
N ASP A 257 0.82 10.41 -23.48
CA ASP A 257 1.35 10.61 -24.83
C ASP A 257 0.25 10.66 -25.89
N THR A 258 -0.92 10.06 -25.64
CA THR A 258 -2.10 10.26 -26.51
C THR A 258 -2.67 11.68 -26.46
N GLY A 259 -2.22 12.54 -25.53
CA GLY A 259 -2.71 13.91 -25.40
C GLY A 259 -4.01 14.01 -24.62
N ILE A 260 -4.25 13.09 -23.68
CA ILE A 260 -5.22 13.30 -22.60
C ILE A 260 -4.84 14.56 -21.84
N ASP A 261 -5.84 15.38 -21.47
CA ASP A 261 -5.58 16.56 -20.65
C ASP A 261 -5.07 16.11 -19.26
N PRO A 262 -3.83 16.46 -18.88
CA PRO A 262 -3.30 16.11 -17.56
C PRO A 262 -4.06 16.80 -16.40
N ASN A 263 -4.95 17.73 -16.70
CA ASN A 263 -5.82 18.44 -15.76
C ASN A 263 -7.27 17.92 -15.75
N THR A 264 -7.52 16.76 -16.36
CA THR A 264 -8.84 16.11 -16.35
C THR A 264 -9.40 16.05 -14.93
N ARG A 265 -10.66 16.44 -14.75
CA ARG A 265 -11.33 16.43 -13.44
C ARG A 265 -12.15 15.16 -13.28
N PHE A 266 -11.93 14.43 -12.20
CA PHE A 266 -12.73 13.28 -11.79
C PHE A 266 -14.03 13.73 -11.10
N GLU A 267 -14.86 12.78 -10.63
CA GLU A 267 -16.21 13.04 -10.11
C GLU A 267 -16.25 14.00 -8.91
N ASN A 268 -15.21 13.98 -8.05
CA ASN A 268 -15.03 14.88 -6.91
C ASN A 268 -14.30 16.20 -7.27
N GLY A 269 -14.08 16.46 -8.56
CA GLY A 269 -13.33 17.62 -9.05
C GLY A 269 -11.82 17.48 -8.92
N CYS A 270 -11.30 16.36 -8.38
CA CYS A 270 -9.88 16.12 -8.27
C CYS A 270 -9.24 15.97 -9.66
N THR A 271 -7.99 16.41 -9.75
CA THR A 271 -7.12 16.21 -10.91
C THR A 271 -6.16 15.03 -10.67
N PRO A 272 -5.50 14.50 -11.71
CA PRO A 272 -4.45 13.48 -11.55
C PRO A 272 -3.40 13.81 -10.50
N LEU A 273 -3.00 15.08 -10.38
CA LEU A 273 -2.04 15.52 -9.37
C LEU A 273 -2.59 15.49 -7.94
N HIS A 274 -3.90 15.59 -7.73
CA HIS A 274 -4.46 15.33 -6.39
C HIS A 274 -4.25 13.87 -6.02
N LEU A 275 -4.58 12.94 -6.92
CA LEU A 275 -4.49 11.50 -6.63
C LEU A 275 -3.04 11.04 -6.37
N LEU A 276 -2.05 11.62 -7.05
CA LEU A 276 -0.63 11.33 -6.81
C LEU A 276 0.00 12.08 -5.64
N ALA A 277 -0.74 12.96 -4.95
CA ALA A 277 -0.26 13.58 -3.73
C ALA A 277 -0.33 12.63 -2.53
N SER A 278 -1.16 11.58 -2.63
CA SER A 278 -1.32 10.53 -1.61
C SER A 278 -0.32 9.38 -1.85
N PRO A 279 0.34 8.87 -0.79
CA PRO A 279 1.19 7.70 -0.89
C PRO A 279 0.40 6.48 -1.32
N LYS A 280 1.07 5.59 -2.04
CA LYS A 280 0.49 4.33 -2.49
C LYS A 280 1.12 3.17 -1.72
N ASP A 281 0.27 2.24 -1.31
CA ASP A 281 0.68 1.07 -0.55
C ASP A 281 1.62 0.21 -1.39
N MET A 282 2.79 -0.06 -0.83
CA MET A 282 3.79 -0.91 -1.46
C MET A 282 3.59 -2.39 -1.12
N TYR A 283 2.64 -2.74 -0.22
CA TYR A 283 2.46 -4.09 0.29
C TYR A 283 2.13 -5.10 -0.82
N GLU A 284 1.21 -4.73 -1.73
CA GLU A 284 0.84 -5.59 -2.87
C GLU A 284 2.03 -5.84 -3.81
N ILE A 285 2.92 -4.85 -3.92
CA ILE A 285 4.05 -4.89 -4.82
C ILE A 285 5.20 -5.62 -4.14
N THR A 286 5.77 -5.08 -3.06
CA THR A 286 7.05 -5.56 -2.51
C THR A 286 6.95 -6.58 -1.39
N LYS A 287 5.74 -6.87 -0.89
CA LYS A 287 5.53 -7.57 0.39
C LYS A 287 6.37 -6.95 1.53
N LYS A 288 6.78 -5.69 1.38
CA LYS A 288 7.38 -4.86 2.43
C LYS A 288 6.31 -3.87 2.86
N ASP A 289 6.22 -3.67 4.15
CA ASP A 289 5.41 -2.61 4.73
C ASP A 289 6.09 -1.28 4.38
N GLY A 290 5.39 -0.43 3.63
CA GLY A 290 5.90 0.85 3.18
C GLY A 290 4.93 1.56 2.24
N GLU A 291 4.93 2.88 2.34
CA GLU A 291 4.18 3.80 1.48
C GLU A 291 5.20 4.53 0.62
N GLU A 292 5.09 4.45 -0.72
CA GLU A 292 5.96 5.19 -1.62
C GLU A 292 5.15 6.21 -2.45
N MET A 293 5.79 7.36 -2.71
CA MET A 293 5.27 8.37 -3.62
C MET A 293 5.49 7.94 -5.07
N HIS A 294 4.47 8.13 -5.91
CA HIS A 294 4.59 7.92 -7.35
C HIS A 294 5.37 9.07 -8.03
N GLU A 295 6.64 9.26 -7.68
CA GLU A 295 7.47 10.40 -8.13
C GLU A 295 7.56 10.49 -9.66
N LEU A 296 7.71 9.34 -10.34
CA LEU A 296 7.77 9.33 -11.80
C LEU A 296 6.46 9.83 -12.42
N GLY A 297 5.30 9.38 -11.92
CA GLY A 297 3.99 9.82 -12.38
C GLY A 297 3.78 11.32 -12.17
N ILE A 298 4.21 11.85 -11.02
CA ILE A 298 4.18 13.29 -10.73
C ILE A 298 5.04 14.05 -11.74
N ARG A 299 6.26 13.58 -12.00
CA ARG A 299 7.19 14.20 -12.97
C ARG A 299 6.61 14.22 -14.38
N VAL A 300 6.08 13.10 -14.86
CA VAL A 300 5.50 13.00 -16.21
C VAL A 300 4.27 13.89 -16.35
N LEU A 301 3.38 13.93 -15.36
CA LEU A 301 2.23 14.84 -15.37
C LEU A 301 2.67 16.31 -15.43
N ARG A 302 3.68 16.69 -14.63
CA ARG A 302 4.24 18.05 -14.63
C ARG A 302 4.89 18.42 -15.97
N GLU A 303 5.65 17.50 -16.57
CA GLU A 303 6.22 17.67 -17.92
C GLU A 303 5.14 17.87 -18.99
N LYS A 304 3.97 17.25 -18.81
CA LYS A 304 2.81 17.38 -19.71
C LYS A 304 1.95 18.61 -19.44
N GLY A 305 2.28 19.42 -18.43
CA GLY A 305 1.55 20.66 -18.12
C GLY A 305 0.43 20.51 -17.09
N ALA A 306 0.47 19.49 -16.25
CA ALA A 306 -0.43 19.38 -15.10
C ALA A 306 -0.24 20.57 -14.14
N SER A 307 -1.35 21.22 -13.79
CA SER A 307 -1.39 22.37 -12.88
C SER A 307 -1.62 21.93 -11.44
N ILE A 308 -0.86 22.53 -10.53
CA ILE A 308 -1.02 22.39 -9.08
C ILE A 308 -1.99 23.41 -8.48
N THR A 309 -2.62 24.25 -9.30
CA THR A 309 -3.49 25.35 -8.82
C THR A 309 -4.98 25.08 -9.04
N ILE A 310 -5.34 23.93 -9.60
CA ILE A 310 -6.74 23.59 -9.89
C ILE A 310 -7.39 23.07 -8.62
N GLU A 311 -8.52 23.66 -8.24
CA GLU A 311 -9.25 23.31 -7.02
C GLU A 311 -10.23 22.17 -7.27
N ASN A 312 -10.34 21.21 -6.35
CA ASN A 312 -11.38 20.18 -6.32
C ASN A 312 -12.74 20.76 -5.87
N ASN A 313 -13.76 19.92 -5.65
CA ASN A 313 -15.07 20.39 -5.21
C ASN A 313 -15.08 20.99 -3.80
N GLU A 314 -14.02 20.78 -3.01
CA GLU A 314 -13.83 21.37 -1.67
C GLU A 314 -12.97 22.64 -1.70
N GLY A 315 -12.58 23.13 -2.88
CA GLY A 315 -11.67 24.27 -3.00
C GLY A 315 -10.20 23.93 -2.70
N GLU A 316 -9.87 22.65 -2.57
CA GLU A 316 -8.51 22.20 -2.26
C GLU A 316 -7.72 22.01 -3.56
N THR A 317 -6.46 22.42 -3.56
CA THR A 317 -5.54 22.21 -4.69
C THR A 317 -4.64 20.98 -4.45
N PRO A 318 -3.96 20.43 -5.48
CA PRO A 318 -2.98 19.37 -5.28
C PRO A 318 -1.91 19.71 -4.25
N SER A 319 -1.54 20.99 -4.14
CA SER A 319 -0.61 21.48 -3.13
C SER A 319 -1.12 21.30 -1.70
N HIS A 320 -2.43 21.43 -1.45
CA HIS A 320 -3.02 21.19 -0.13
C HIS A 320 -2.86 19.72 0.27
N TRP A 321 -3.22 18.79 -0.61
CA TRP A 321 -3.08 17.36 -0.33
C TRP A 321 -1.61 16.95 -0.17
N ALA A 322 -0.72 17.49 -1.01
CA ALA A 322 0.70 17.19 -0.91
C ALA A 322 1.34 17.77 0.37
N ALA A 323 0.85 18.90 0.88
CA ALA A 323 1.32 19.46 2.14
C ALA A 323 0.99 18.53 3.32
N GLU A 324 -0.16 17.85 3.28
CA GLU A 324 -0.62 16.91 4.29
C GLU A 324 0.04 15.53 4.16
N LEU A 325 0.11 14.98 2.94
CA LEU A 325 0.42 13.56 2.73
C LEU A 325 1.86 13.31 2.26
N ALA A 326 2.41 14.18 1.42
CA ALA A 326 3.70 13.94 0.78
C ALA A 326 4.91 14.26 1.70
N GLU A 327 6.07 13.69 1.35
CA GLU A 327 7.33 14.11 1.95
C GLU A 327 7.69 15.54 1.54
N THR A 328 8.43 16.25 2.42
CA THR A 328 8.83 17.63 2.17
C THR A 328 9.65 17.81 0.89
N ALA A 329 10.49 16.83 0.52
CA ALA A 329 11.25 16.90 -0.72
C ALA A 329 10.33 16.88 -1.95
N THR A 330 9.35 15.97 -1.97
CA THR A 330 8.36 15.87 -3.04
C THR A 330 7.46 17.11 -3.10
N PHE A 331 7.00 17.58 -1.93
CA PHE A 331 6.19 18.79 -1.83
C PHE A 331 6.92 20.00 -2.40
N THR A 332 8.13 20.29 -1.92
CA THR A 332 8.91 21.47 -2.34
C THR A 332 9.32 21.42 -3.81
N ARG A 333 9.62 20.22 -4.33
CA ARG A 333 10.08 20.03 -5.71
C ARG A 333 8.95 20.08 -6.75
N TYR A 334 7.79 19.50 -6.43
CA TYR A 334 6.74 19.26 -7.44
C TYR A 334 5.41 19.95 -7.14
N TYR A 335 5.11 20.25 -5.88
CA TYR A 335 3.79 20.75 -5.46
C TYR A 335 3.80 22.17 -4.90
N LEU A 336 4.96 22.80 -4.73
CA LEU A 336 5.04 24.18 -4.25
C LEU A 336 4.64 25.17 -5.36
N PRO A 337 3.60 26.00 -5.16
CA PRO A 337 3.26 27.08 -6.08
C PRO A 337 4.37 28.14 -6.13
N ALA A 338 4.66 28.66 -7.33
CA ALA A 338 5.62 29.75 -7.49
C ALA A 338 5.02 31.12 -7.11
N ASP A 339 3.71 31.29 -7.30
CA ASP A 339 3.01 32.54 -7.07
C ASP A 339 2.39 32.62 -5.67
N ASP A 340 2.59 33.76 -5.00
CA ASP A 340 2.09 34.01 -3.65
C ASP A 340 0.57 33.91 -3.53
N ARG A 341 -0.16 34.25 -4.60
CA ARG A 341 -1.62 34.13 -4.65
C ARG A 341 -2.08 32.69 -4.45
N HIS A 342 -1.40 31.74 -5.08
CA HIS A 342 -1.74 30.31 -4.99
C HIS A 342 -1.07 29.65 -3.77
N LEU A 343 0.06 30.18 -3.32
CA LEU A 343 0.70 29.72 -2.08
C LEU A 343 -0.15 30.03 -0.84
N LEU A 344 -0.84 31.18 -0.83
CA LEU A 344 -1.67 31.64 0.28
C LEU A 344 -3.17 31.38 0.07
N SER A 345 -3.55 30.61 -0.95
CA SER A 345 -4.95 30.26 -1.18
C SER A 345 -5.49 29.40 -0.04
N THR A 346 -6.79 29.51 0.22
CA THR A 346 -7.51 28.68 1.18
C THR A 346 -8.56 27.84 0.48
N ASN A 347 -8.88 26.68 1.05
CA ASN A 347 -10.03 25.89 0.60
C ASN A 347 -11.37 26.54 1.00
N GLN A 348 -12.50 25.89 0.71
CA GLN A 348 -13.83 26.41 1.03
C GLN A 348 -14.09 26.57 2.53
N TYR A 349 -13.31 25.87 3.37
CA TYR A 349 -13.34 25.95 4.83
C TYR A 349 -12.37 27.00 5.36
N GLY A 350 -11.66 27.75 4.51
CA GLY A 350 -10.68 28.75 4.95
C GLY A 350 -9.35 28.17 5.44
N GLU A 351 -9.07 26.89 5.15
CA GLU A 351 -7.84 26.21 5.57
C GLU A 351 -6.69 26.53 4.62
N THR A 352 -5.54 26.88 5.20
CA THR A 352 -4.30 27.18 4.48
C THR A 352 -3.41 25.95 4.33
N LEU A 353 -2.38 26.00 3.48
CA LEU A 353 -1.34 24.95 3.41
C LEU A 353 -0.72 24.61 4.78
N LEU A 354 -0.66 25.58 5.70
CA LEU A 354 -0.15 25.35 7.06
C LEU A 354 -1.09 24.47 7.89
N HIS A 355 -2.41 24.57 7.70
CA HIS A 355 -3.39 23.67 8.32
C HIS A 355 -3.20 22.24 7.84
N PHE A 356 -3.08 22.03 6.53
CA PHE A 356 -2.86 20.72 5.93
C PHE A 356 -1.53 20.08 6.37
N ALA A 357 -0.43 20.84 6.32
CA ALA A 357 0.88 20.35 6.77
C ALA A 357 0.89 19.99 8.26
N ALA A 358 0.16 20.74 9.09
CA ALA A 358 -0.03 20.43 10.48
C ALA A 358 -0.91 19.19 10.69
N ALA A 359 -2.02 19.08 9.98
CA ALA A 359 -2.92 17.94 10.01
C ALA A 359 -2.19 16.62 9.69
N GLY A 360 -1.28 16.64 8.72
CA GLY A 360 -0.43 15.50 8.34
C GLY A 360 0.82 15.29 9.20
N GLY A 361 1.10 16.16 10.18
CA GLY A 361 2.30 16.05 11.03
C GLY A 361 3.62 16.26 10.28
N LYS A 362 3.60 16.91 9.11
CA LYS A 362 4.77 17.10 8.25
C LYS A 362 5.65 18.24 8.77
N HIS A 363 6.34 17.99 9.89
CA HIS A 363 7.07 19.02 10.64
C HIS A 363 8.11 19.80 9.80
N LYS A 364 8.80 19.14 8.86
CA LYS A 364 9.74 19.80 7.93
C LYS A 364 9.03 20.70 6.91
N THR A 365 7.85 20.29 6.44
CA THR A 365 7.02 21.11 5.55
C THR A 365 6.49 22.32 6.30
N VAL A 366 6.07 22.16 7.55
CA VAL A 366 5.67 23.27 8.44
C VAL A 366 6.83 24.24 8.67
N GLU A 367 8.02 23.76 9.01
CA GLU A 367 9.22 24.58 9.16
C GLU A 367 9.52 25.39 7.89
N PHE A 368 9.46 24.73 6.72
CA PHE A 368 9.65 25.39 5.43
C PHE A 368 8.59 26.49 5.20
N LEU A 369 7.30 26.21 5.37
CA LEU A 369 6.22 27.16 5.14
C LEU A 369 6.32 28.36 6.09
N VAL A 370 6.60 28.14 7.37
CA VAL A 370 6.77 29.21 8.35
C VAL A 370 8.02 30.05 8.06
N SER A 371 9.12 29.42 7.62
CA SER A 371 10.35 30.13 7.25
C SER A 371 10.17 31.05 6.03
N CYS A 372 9.16 30.81 5.19
CA CYS A 372 8.83 31.72 4.09
C CYS A 372 8.34 33.09 4.59
N GLY A 373 7.87 33.20 5.85
CA GLY A 373 7.46 34.44 6.50
C GLY A 373 6.15 35.05 5.97
N LYS A 374 5.41 34.31 5.12
CA LYS A 374 4.16 34.79 4.49
C LYS A 374 2.89 34.22 5.13
N PHE A 375 3.02 33.15 5.91
CA PHE A 375 1.90 32.48 6.54
C PHE A 375 1.67 33.02 7.95
N ASP A 376 0.41 33.26 8.28
CA ASP A 376 0.00 33.48 9.66
C ASP A 376 -0.08 32.14 10.39
N VAL A 377 0.76 31.98 11.43
CA VAL A 377 0.85 30.78 12.26
C VAL A 377 -0.44 30.55 13.06
N ASN A 378 -1.21 31.61 13.31
CA ASN A 378 -2.47 31.60 14.03
C ASN A 378 -3.69 31.77 13.11
N ALA A 379 -3.51 31.58 11.79
CA ALA A 379 -4.62 31.61 10.84
C ALA A 379 -5.73 30.68 11.30
N THR A 380 -6.98 31.13 11.20
CA THR A 380 -8.14 30.34 11.58
C THR A 380 -8.96 29.93 10.36
N ASN A 381 -9.41 28.69 10.34
CA ASN A 381 -10.40 28.22 9.37
C ASN A 381 -11.83 28.67 9.78
N SER A 382 -12.85 28.25 9.02
CA SER A 382 -14.27 28.61 9.22
C SER A 382 -14.83 28.17 10.58
N THR A 383 -14.22 27.17 11.21
CA THR A 383 -14.58 26.67 12.55
C THR A 383 -13.61 27.16 13.63
N SER A 384 -12.80 28.18 13.34
CA SER A 384 -11.78 28.76 14.21
C SER A 384 -10.67 27.79 14.63
N TRP A 385 -10.41 26.75 13.85
CA TRP A 385 -9.26 25.89 14.07
C TRP A 385 -8.00 26.57 13.59
N THR A 386 -6.94 26.43 14.39
CA THR A 386 -5.59 26.89 14.06
C THR A 386 -4.74 25.70 13.61
N PRO A 387 -3.63 25.93 12.89
CA PRO A 387 -2.68 24.86 12.54
C PRO A 387 -2.21 24.08 13.77
N LEU A 388 -2.06 24.73 14.92
CA LEU A 388 -1.69 24.06 16.17
C LEU A 388 -2.74 23.03 16.62
N LEU A 389 -4.02 23.37 16.50
CA LEU A 389 -5.13 22.46 16.81
C LEU A 389 -5.12 21.26 15.83
N CYS A 390 -4.95 21.53 14.53
CA CYS A 390 -4.83 20.49 13.50
C CYS A 390 -3.63 19.56 13.72
N ALA A 391 -2.51 20.06 14.27
CA ALA A 391 -1.31 19.25 14.53
C ALA A 391 -1.55 18.14 15.56
N LEU A 392 -2.35 18.41 16.59
CA LEU A 392 -2.49 17.54 17.75
C LEU A 392 -3.68 16.57 17.64
N VAL A 393 -4.72 16.99 16.92
CA VAL A 393 -5.93 16.22 16.67
C VAL A 393 -5.68 15.19 15.55
N PRO A 394 -6.22 13.96 15.64
CA PRO A 394 -6.09 12.97 14.59
C PRO A 394 -6.96 13.38 13.38
N ASN A 395 -6.50 13.08 12.17
CA ASN A 395 -7.27 13.29 10.94
C ASN A 395 -7.47 11.95 10.24
N ASP A 396 -8.60 11.78 9.57
CA ASP A 396 -8.97 10.56 8.85
C ASP A 396 -8.14 10.36 7.57
N ARG A 397 -7.57 11.45 7.02
CA ARG A 397 -6.81 11.45 5.76
C ARG A 397 -5.34 11.07 5.91
N ALA A 398 -4.72 11.32 7.06
CA ALA A 398 -3.28 11.14 7.26
C ALA A 398 -2.97 10.43 8.58
N CYS A 399 -2.26 9.30 8.50
CA CYS A 399 -1.71 8.63 9.67
C CYS A 399 -0.41 9.32 10.09
N LYS A 400 -0.49 10.27 11.04
CA LYS A 400 0.69 10.86 11.70
C LYS A 400 1.01 10.14 13.01
N THR A 401 2.29 9.91 13.24
CA THR A 401 2.77 9.39 14.52
C THR A 401 2.68 10.46 15.61
N GLU A 402 2.67 10.03 16.86
CA GLU A 402 2.69 10.95 18.00
C GLU A 402 3.92 11.87 17.97
N ILE A 403 5.06 11.32 17.54
CA ILE A 403 6.33 12.04 17.47
C ILE A 403 6.22 13.20 16.47
N GLU A 404 5.62 12.95 15.32
CA GLU A 404 5.40 13.95 14.28
C GLU A 404 4.43 15.05 14.74
N ALA A 405 3.34 14.67 15.40
CA ALA A 405 2.38 15.62 15.97
C ALA A 405 3.06 16.57 16.98
N VAL A 406 3.82 16.03 17.93
CA VAL A 406 4.51 16.82 18.97
C VAL A 406 5.62 17.69 18.38
N LYS A 407 6.40 17.18 17.42
CA LYS A 407 7.43 17.97 16.72
C LYS A 407 6.80 19.14 15.98
N THR A 408 5.69 18.89 15.28
CA THR A 408 4.96 19.92 14.53
C THR A 408 4.38 20.97 15.47
N ALA A 409 3.75 20.56 16.56
CA ALA A 409 3.23 21.47 17.58
C ALA A 409 4.34 22.33 18.20
N ARG A 410 5.51 21.74 18.51
CA ARG A 410 6.67 22.50 19.01
C ARG A 410 7.13 23.56 18.03
N LEU A 411 7.27 23.21 16.75
CA LEU A 411 7.68 24.18 15.73
C LEU A 411 6.71 25.35 15.65
N LEU A 412 5.41 25.07 15.60
CA LEU A 412 4.37 26.11 15.59
C LEU A 412 4.46 27.02 16.82
N LEU A 413 4.59 26.45 18.04
CA LEU A 413 4.74 27.22 19.28
C LEU A 413 6.01 28.09 19.30
N THR A 414 7.13 27.55 18.81
CA THR A 414 8.41 28.28 18.73
C THR A 414 8.30 29.49 17.80
N HIS A 415 7.42 29.42 16.81
CA HIS A 415 7.13 30.48 15.85
C HIS A 415 5.92 31.35 16.25
N GLY A 416 5.45 31.28 17.50
CA GLY A 416 4.43 32.18 18.04
C GLY A 416 2.99 31.71 17.89
N ALA A 417 2.75 30.41 17.70
CA ALA A 417 1.41 29.85 17.80
C ALA A 417 0.83 30.06 19.21
N ASP A 418 -0.44 30.48 19.28
CA ASP A 418 -1.14 30.69 20.55
C ASP A 418 -1.69 29.35 21.08
N PRO A 419 -1.19 28.83 22.21
CA PRO A 419 -1.72 27.61 22.83
C PRO A 419 -3.12 27.80 23.43
N ARG A 420 -3.59 29.05 23.60
CA ARG A 420 -4.90 29.38 24.14
C ARG A 420 -5.98 29.55 23.07
N ALA A 421 -5.66 29.29 21.80
CA ALA A 421 -6.64 29.34 20.72
C ALA A 421 -7.85 28.43 21.00
N VAL A 422 -9.04 28.94 20.68
CA VAL A 422 -10.32 28.25 20.85
C VAL A 422 -11.02 28.06 19.51
N THR A 423 -11.68 26.93 19.33
CA THR A 423 -12.56 26.68 18.18
C THR A 423 -13.82 27.55 18.27
N ALA A 424 -14.65 27.54 17.23
CA ALA A 424 -15.92 28.26 17.20
C ALA A 424 -16.90 27.80 18.31
N GLU A 425 -16.72 26.58 18.81
CA GLU A 425 -17.47 26.03 19.94
C GLU A 425 -16.88 26.44 21.31
N GLY A 426 -15.77 27.18 21.31
CA GLY A 426 -15.02 27.60 22.50
C GLY A 426 -14.05 26.53 23.01
N LEU A 427 -13.82 25.44 22.27
CA LEU A 427 -12.98 24.33 22.73
C LEU A 427 -11.51 24.68 22.57
N THR A 428 -10.74 24.50 23.65
CA THR A 428 -9.27 24.62 23.62
C THR A 428 -8.63 23.30 23.16
N VAL A 429 -7.31 23.33 22.89
CA VAL A 429 -6.50 22.13 22.62
C VAL A 429 -6.75 21.01 23.65
N LEU A 430 -6.89 21.37 24.94
CA LEU A 430 -7.12 20.43 26.03
C LEU A 430 -8.49 19.75 25.93
N HIS A 431 -9.52 20.49 25.53
CA HIS A 431 -10.85 19.94 25.32
C HIS A 431 -10.86 18.94 24.16
N LEU A 432 -10.20 19.28 23.05
CA LEU A 432 -10.13 18.41 21.89
C LEU A 432 -9.38 17.11 22.20
N ILE A 433 -8.21 17.18 22.84
CA ILE A 433 -7.47 15.97 23.26
C ILE A 433 -8.30 15.13 24.24
N GLY A 434 -9.04 15.76 25.15
CA GLY A 434 -9.94 15.06 26.09
C GLY A 434 -11.19 14.46 25.44
N SER A 435 -11.60 14.94 24.26
CA SER A 435 -12.75 14.41 23.52
C SER A 435 -12.45 13.17 22.67
N HIS A 436 -11.16 12.87 22.42
CA HIS A 436 -10.76 11.70 21.65
C HIS A 436 -10.59 10.46 22.54
N TRP A 437 -11.33 9.42 22.16
CA TRP A 437 -11.48 8.16 22.89
C TRP A 437 -10.21 7.30 22.92
N ASP A 438 -9.90 6.73 24.10
CA ASP A 438 -8.87 5.70 24.30
C ASP A 438 -9.44 4.30 23.98
N LEU A 439 -9.19 3.73 22.79
CA LEU A 439 -9.43 2.30 22.56
C LEU A 439 -8.30 1.50 23.22
N SER A 440 -8.54 0.96 24.42
CA SER A 440 -7.75 -0.15 24.95
C SER A 440 -7.85 -1.35 24.01
N GLU A 441 -6.77 -2.15 23.87
CA GLU A 441 -6.58 -3.29 22.95
C GLU A 441 -7.68 -4.37 22.90
N GLN A 442 -8.75 -4.27 23.68
CA GLN A 442 -9.93 -5.13 23.62
C GLN A 442 -11.18 -4.23 23.58
N GLY A 443 -11.75 -4.07 22.38
CA GLY A 443 -13.06 -3.45 22.20
C GLY A 443 -14.18 -4.31 22.83
N PRO A 444 -15.39 -3.75 23.02
CA PRO A 444 -16.53 -4.53 23.48
C PRO A 444 -16.85 -5.61 22.44
N GLU A 445 -16.85 -6.88 22.85
CA GLU A 445 -17.23 -8.02 22.01
C GLU A 445 -18.73 -8.01 21.62
N ASP A 446 -19.51 -7.10 22.19
CA ASP A 446 -20.96 -7.08 22.01
C ASP A 446 -21.46 -5.66 21.68
N SER A 447 -21.45 -5.29 20.40
CA SER A 447 -22.45 -4.35 19.89
C SER A 447 -22.66 -4.58 18.39
N ASP A 448 -23.86 -5.07 18.09
CA ASP A 448 -24.52 -5.30 16.81
C ASP A 448 -23.87 -4.74 15.52
N GLU A 449 -23.81 -5.61 14.50
CA GLU A 449 -23.12 -5.52 13.20
C GLU A 449 -23.49 -4.34 12.26
N ASP A 450 -24.17 -3.30 12.70
CA ASP A 450 -24.76 -2.29 11.80
C ASP A 450 -24.39 -0.82 12.18
N ASN A 451 -23.12 -0.52 12.49
CA ASN A 451 -22.67 0.88 12.44
C ASN A 451 -21.24 1.04 11.93
N ASP A 452 -21.05 2.14 11.21
CA ASP A 452 -19.86 2.73 10.55
C ASP A 452 -18.58 2.86 11.42
N TYR A 453 -18.57 2.32 12.65
CA TYR A 453 -17.48 2.44 13.63
C TYR A 453 -16.29 1.49 13.41
N ASN A 454 -16.37 0.58 12.44
CA ASN A 454 -15.36 -0.48 12.26
C ASN A 454 -14.08 -0.01 11.53
N ASP A 455 -14.13 1.13 10.81
CA ASP A 455 -12.96 1.65 10.08
C ASP A 455 -11.95 2.35 11.03
N ASN A 456 -12.45 3.07 12.04
CA ASN A 456 -11.60 3.66 13.10
C ASN A 456 -10.84 2.59 13.91
N GLY A 457 -11.46 1.44 14.20
CA GLY A 457 -10.82 0.35 14.93
C GLY A 457 -9.65 -0.32 14.19
N LYS A 458 -9.72 -0.42 12.86
CA LYS A 458 -8.61 -0.94 12.03
C LYS A 458 -7.45 0.05 11.93
N ARG A 459 -7.75 1.34 11.77
CA ARG A 459 -6.76 2.43 11.68
C ARG A 459 -6.03 2.68 13.01
N GLN A 460 -6.73 2.49 14.14
CA GLN A 460 -6.13 2.59 15.48
C GLN A 460 -5.23 1.38 15.83
N LYS A 461 -5.49 0.20 15.27
CA LYS A 461 -4.62 -0.98 15.42
C LYS A 461 -3.26 -0.80 14.72
N ALA A 462 -3.22 -0.03 13.64
CA ALA A 462 -1.97 0.43 13.04
C ALA A 462 -1.21 1.41 13.97
N TRP A 463 -1.93 2.19 14.81
CA TRP A 463 -1.32 3.10 15.78
C TRP A 463 -0.74 2.40 17.01
N SER A 464 -1.30 1.29 17.49
CA SER A 464 -0.73 0.54 18.62
C SER A 464 0.50 -0.30 18.22
N THR A 465 0.49 -0.88 17.02
CA THR A 465 1.57 -1.74 16.52
C THR A 465 2.86 -1.00 16.16
N ALA A 466 2.79 0.31 15.85
CA ALA A 466 3.98 1.15 15.62
C ALA A 466 4.81 1.44 16.89
N PHE A 467 4.30 1.13 18.09
CA PHE A 467 4.96 1.45 19.36
C PHE A 467 5.96 0.39 19.84
N GLU A 468 5.93 -0.83 19.30
CA GLU A 468 6.77 -1.93 19.82
C GLU A 468 8.24 -1.89 19.34
N GLY A 469 8.61 -0.99 18.43
CA GLY A 469 9.93 -1.01 17.78
C GLY A 469 10.95 0.07 18.19
N ASP A 470 10.54 1.26 18.64
CA ASP A 470 11.42 2.44 18.45
C ASP A 470 11.84 3.16 19.75
N SER A 471 12.86 2.59 20.42
CA SER A 471 13.58 3.19 21.55
C SER A 471 14.33 4.52 21.22
N SER A 472 14.34 4.93 19.95
CA SER A 472 15.02 6.14 19.48
C SER A 472 14.27 7.43 19.84
N ALA A 473 12.95 7.40 19.99
CA ALA A 473 12.11 8.57 20.26
C ALA A 473 12.38 9.21 21.63
N ALA A 474 12.55 8.38 22.66
CA ALA A 474 12.91 8.82 24.01
C ALA A 474 14.34 9.40 24.05
N THR A 475 15.24 8.89 23.19
CA THR A 475 16.65 9.28 23.12
C THR A 475 16.83 10.59 22.35
N LEU A 476 16.09 10.78 21.25
CA LEU A 476 16.05 12.02 20.47
C LEU A 476 15.44 13.19 21.24
N ALA A 477 14.40 12.93 22.05
CA ALA A 477 13.91 13.93 23.00
C ALA A 477 15.03 14.32 23.98
N LYS A 478 15.74 13.34 24.54
CA LYS A 478 16.82 13.57 25.52
C LYS A 478 17.98 14.39 24.95
N GLU A 479 18.47 14.09 23.75
CA GLU A 479 19.64 14.77 23.16
C GLU A 479 19.32 16.18 22.65
N PHE A 480 18.12 16.42 22.11
CA PHE A 480 17.72 17.73 21.60
C PHE A 480 17.44 18.73 22.74
N PHE A 481 16.84 18.27 23.85
CA PHE A 481 16.52 19.11 25.01
C PHE A 481 17.74 19.60 25.80
N LEU A 482 18.84 18.83 25.79
CA LEU A 482 20.08 19.22 26.47
C LEU A 482 20.95 20.19 25.65
N GLY A 483 20.75 20.28 24.32
CA GLY A 483 21.69 20.94 23.42
C GLY A 483 21.36 22.36 22.98
N HIS A 484 20.11 22.84 23.05
CA HIS A 484 19.70 24.09 22.40
C HIS A 484 19.14 25.19 23.30
N LEU A 485 18.97 24.94 24.60
CA LEU A 485 18.33 25.90 25.52
C LEU A 485 19.30 26.84 26.27
N GLY A 486 20.61 26.80 26.01
CA GLY A 486 21.56 27.89 26.34
C GLY A 486 21.26 28.74 27.59
N LEU A 487 21.02 28.12 28.76
CA LEU A 487 20.78 28.82 30.02
C LEU A 487 21.86 28.48 31.07
N PRO A 488 22.19 29.42 31.97
CA PRO A 488 23.45 29.46 32.70
C PRO A 488 23.50 28.45 33.83
N SER A 489 24.73 28.08 34.21
CA SER A 489 25.03 27.23 35.36
C SER A 489 24.33 27.73 36.64
N VAL A 490 23.25 27.06 37.03
CA VAL A 490 22.73 27.14 38.39
C VAL A 490 23.20 25.89 39.14
N GLN A 491 23.80 26.15 40.29
CA GLN A 491 24.67 25.28 41.07
C GLN A 491 23.96 24.03 41.61
N SER A 492 24.58 22.88 41.34
CA SER A 492 24.58 21.65 42.15
C SER A 492 23.27 20.87 42.35
N PRO A 493 23.35 19.53 42.45
CA PRO A 493 22.29 18.63 42.01
C PRO A 493 21.43 18.16 43.18
N ALA A 494 20.23 18.69 43.31
CA ALA A 494 19.20 18.01 44.10
C ALA A 494 18.46 17.02 43.19
N THR A 495 19.04 15.81 43.09
CA THR A 495 18.40 14.55 42.67
C THR A 495 17.27 14.70 41.65
N PHE A 496 17.64 14.90 40.40
CA PHE A 496 16.78 14.61 39.26
C PHE A 496 16.48 13.10 39.25
N PRO A 497 15.21 12.66 39.29
CA PRO A 497 14.92 11.28 38.96
C PRO A 497 15.29 11.07 37.51
N SER A 498 16.06 10.01 37.23
CA SER A 498 16.36 9.59 35.87
C SER A 498 15.07 9.55 35.06
N ILE A 499 15.06 10.18 33.88
CA ILE A 499 13.99 10.03 32.90
C ILE A 499 13.99 8.56 32.45
N SER A 500 13.26 7.74 33.21
CA SER A 500 12.75 6.41 32.87
C SER A 500 11.68 6.55 31.79
N PRO A 501 11.26 5.46 31.10
CA PRO A 501 10.22 5.53 30.07
C PRO A 501 8.84 5.76 30.72
N LEU A 502 8.61 6.94 31.29
CA LEU A 502 7.38 7.31 32.01
C LEU A 502 6.22 7.65 31.07
N GLY A 503 6.44 7.69 29.76
CA GLY A 503 5.35 7.71 28.77
C GLY A 503 4.54 6.42 28.74
N SER A 504 5.03 5.31 29.31
CA SER A 504 4.33 4.03 29.35
C SER A 504 3.26 3.92 30.44
N GLN A 505 3.07 4.97 31.26
CA GLN A 505 2.09 4.98 32.37
C GLN A 505 0.76 5.65 32.00
N TYR A 506 0.69 6.23 30.80
CA TYR A 506 -0.45 6.96 30.23
C TYR A 506 -0.75 6.39 28.84
N ASP A 507 -2.03 6.38 28.45
CA ASP A 507 -2.47 5.98 27.10
C ASP A 507 -2.01 7.00 26.05
N VAL A 508 -2.21 6.70 24.75
CA VAL A 508 -1.69 7.51 23.61
C VAL A 508 -2.06 9.00 23.74
N TRP A 509 -3.29 9.30 24.14
CA TRP A 509 -3.76 10.69 24.30
C TRP A 509 -3.22 11.36 25.57
N GLY A 510 -3.04 10.60 26.66
CA GLY A 510 -2.38 11.09 27.88
C GLY A 510 -0.90 11.43 27.64
N GLY A 511 -0.18 10.58 26.90
CA GLY A 511 1.20 10.83 26.48
C GLY A 511 1.35 12.12 25.67
N ARG A 512 0.43 12.37 24.73
CA ARG A 512 0.38 13.60 23.91
C ARG A 512 0.20 14.83 24.78
N LEU A 513 -0.79 14.79 25.67
CA LEU A 513 -1.09 15.90 26.58
C LEU A 513 0.11 16.21 27.49
N TYR A 514 0.70 15.17 28.10
CA TYR A 514 1.83 15.32 29.02
C TYR A 514 3.02 16.01 28.33
N ARG A 515 3.35 15.59 27.11
CA ARG A 515 4.47 16.18 26.35
C ARG A 515 4.16 17.58 25.86
N LEU A 516 2.92 17.85 25.44
CA LEU A 516 2.49 19.21 25.07
C LEU A 516 2.65 20.18 26.24
N LEU A 517 2.16 19.81 27.43
CA LEU A 517 2.28 20.64 28.63
C LEU A 517 3.74 20.84 29.04
N HIS A 518 4.59 19.82 28.83
CA HIS A 518 6.03 19.95 29.02
C HIS A 518 6.70 20.88 27.99
N VAL A 519 6.19 20.97 26.76
CA VAL A 519 6.68 21.92 25.73
C VAL A 519 6.36 23.36 26.12
N LEU A 520 5.20 23.61 26.74
CA LEU A 520 4.72 24.95 27.06
C LEU A 520 5.49 25.63 28.20
N ASN A 521 6.30 24.89 28.98
CA ASN A 521 7.27 25.33 30.00
C ASN A 521 7.00 26.65 30.76
N GLU A 522 5.74 26.90 31.10
CA GLU A 522 5.31 27.88 32.09
C GLU A 522 4.10 27.28 32.83
N GLU A 523 3.92 27.77 34.05
CA GLU A 523 3.00 27.33 35.10
C GLU A 523 1.74 26.62 34.57
N THR A 524 1.44 25.45 35.17
CA THR A 524 0.14 24.76 35.08
C THR A 524 -0.95 25.77 34.78
N PRO A 525 -1.71 25.66 33.67
CA PRO A 525 -2.77 26.62 33.39
C PRO A 525 -3.61 26.69 34.65
N SER A 526 -3.58 27.85 35.32
CA SER A 526 -4.27 28.02 36.58
C SER A 526 -5.73 27.63 36.34
N SER A 527 -6.40 27.02 37.32
CA SER A 527 -7.77 26.49 37.15
C SER A 527 -8.77 27.48 36.56
N ASN A 528 -8.43 28.78 36.54
CA ASN A 528 -9.22 29.88 36.00
C ASN A 528 -8.96 30.21 34.51
N ASP A 529 -7.91 29.69 33.88
CA ASP A 529 -7.56 29.97 32.46
C ASP A 529 -8.10 28.92 31.49
N ILE A 530 -8.77 27.89 32.00
CA ILE A 530 -9.40 26.84 31.21
C ILE A 530 -10.75 27.37 30.76
N HIS A 531 -10.86 27.85 29.51
CA HIS A 531 -12.12 28.32 28.93
C HIS A 531 -13.22 27.25 29.10
N ILE A 532 -14.24 27.58 29.89
CA ILE A 532 -15.30 26.65 30.27
C ILE A 532 -16.40 26.70 29.20
N VAL A 533 -16.54 25.66 28.38
CA VAL A 533 -17.62 25.56 27.38
C VAL A 533 -18.84 24.90 28.01
N LYS A 534 -19.98 25.61 28.08
CA LYS A 534 -21.21 25.12 28.75
C LYS A 534 -20.97 24.61 30.19
N ASN A 535 -20.19 25.33 31.00
CA ASN A 535 -19.77 24.90 32.34
C ASN A 535 -18.94 23.59 32.40
N ARG A 536 -18.49 23.02 31.27
CA ARG A 536 -17.65 21.82 31.24
C ARG A 536 -16.17 22.19 31.11
N SER A 537 -15.35 21.53 31.93
CA SER A 537 -13.88 21.59 31.87
C SER A 537 -13.32 20.45 30.99
N PRO A 538 -12.04 20.48 30.57
CA PRO A 538 -11.39 19.39 29.85
C PRO A 538 -11.47 18.06 30.59
N LEU A 539 -11.53 18.09 31.93
CA LEU A 539 -11.73 16.90 32.74
C LEU A 539 -13.17 16.35 32.62
N HIS A 540 -14.19 17.20 32.46
CA HIS A 540 -15.55 16.75 32.15
C HIS A 540 -15.60 16.05 30.79
N PHE A 541 -14.91 16.59 29.78
CA PHE A 541 -14.83 15.96 28.45
C PHE A 541 -14.05 14.63 28.51
N ALA A 542 -12.88 14.59 29.16
CA ALA A 542 -12.12 13.36 29.33
C ALA A 542 -12.91 12.29 30.10
N ALA A 543 -13.69 12.68 31.11
CA ALA A 543 -14.56 11.81 31.86
C ALA A 543 -15.75 11.30 31.04
N GLU A 544 -16.40 12.17 30.26
CA GLU A 544 -17.52 11.83 29.41
C GLU A 544 -17.12 10.96 28.23
N CYS A 545 -15.93 11.18 27.65
CA CYS A 545 -15.38 10.50 26.48
C CYS A 545 -14.39 9.38 26.85
N GLY A 546 -14.26 9.02 28.13
CA GLY A 546 -13.44 7.89 28.59
C GLY A 546 -11.95 7.97 28.27
N ALA A 547 -11.39 9.16 28.10
CA ALA A 547 -9.96 9.38 27.86
C ALA A 547 -9.16 9.23 29.18
N SER A 548 -8.92 7.98 29.58
CA SER A 548 -8.34 7.60 30.87
C SER A 548 -6.92 8.17 31.06
N GLY A 549 -6.10 8.14 30.01
CA GLY A 549 -4.75 8.69 30.03
C GLY A 549 -4.75 10.21 30.19
N VAL A 550 -5.67 10.89 29.51
CA VAL A 550 -5.82 12.36 29.56
C VAL A 550 -6.30 12.80 30.94
N ALA A 551 -7.32 12.13 31.49
CA ALA A 551 -7.84 12.41 32.83
C ALA A 551 -6.75 12.28 33.91
N LYS A 552 -5.92 11.24 33.81
CA LYS A 552 -4.81 11.01 34.76
C LYS A 552 -3.76 12.12 34.70
N VAL A 553 -3.39 12.57 33.49
CA VAL A 553 -2.44 13.68 33.33
C VAL A 553 -3.02 15.00 33.86
N LEU A 554 -4.29 15.31 33.58
CA LEU A 554 -4.96 16.50 34.09
C LEU A 554 -5.01 16.52 35.63
N LYS A 555 -5.19 15.35 36.25
CA LYS A 555 -5.17 15.18 37.71
C LYS A 555 -3.77 15.27 38.32
N ASP A 556 -2.80 14.56 37.74
CA ASP A 556 -1.42 14.50 38.23
C ASP A 556 -0.74 15.88 38.24
N LEU A 557 -1.19 16.79 37.37
CA LEU A 557 -0.69 18.16 37.27
C LEU A 557 -1.39 19.14 38.24
N GLY A 558 -2.40 18.71 39.00
CA GLY A 558 -2.98 19.47 40.12
C GLY A 558 -3.78 20.73 39.77
N GLY A 559 -4.01 21.01 38.48
CA GLY A 559 -4.71 22.22 38.00
C GLY A 559 -6.19 22.01 37.63
N ALA A 560 -6.67 20.76 37.57
CA ALA A 560 -8.05 20.45 37.20
C ALA A 560 -8.98 20.44 38.44
N ASP A 561 -10.09 21.19 38.36
CA ASP A 561 -11.13 21.17 39.39
C ASP A 561 -12.02 19.92 39.23
N ASN A 562 -11.89 19.00 40.17
CA ASN A 562 -12.63 17.73 40.19
C ASN A 562 -14.09 17.90 40.65
N GLU A 563 -14.40 19.01 41.32
CA GLU A 563 -15.72 19.30 41.90
C GLU A 563 -16.51 20.33 41.08
N ALA A 564 -15.90 20.83 39.99
CA ALA A 564 -16.57 21.70 39.04
C ALA A 564 -17.84 21.01 38.51
N LYS A 565 -18.93 21.76 38.36
CA LYS A 565 -20.22 21.26 37.90
C LYS A 565 -20.58 21.85 36.55
N ASP A 566 -21.04 21.00 35.64
CA ASP A 566 -21.54 21.41 34.34
C ASP A 566 -22.93 22.08 34.40
N THR A 567 -23.49 22.42 33.24
CA THR A 567 -24.85 23.01 33.15
C THR A 567 -25.95 22.13 33.72
N ASP A 568 -25.74 20.81 33.78
CA ASP A 568 -26.68 19.84 34.34
C ASP A 568 -26.40 19.55 35.82
N GLY A 569 -25.42 20.24 36.41
CA GLY A 569 -25.01 20.08 37.81
C GLY A 569 -24.14 18.86 38.08
N LYS A 570 -23.62 18.20 37.03
CA LYS A 570 -22.81 16.97 37.12
C LYS A 570 -21.33 17.31 37.22
N THR A 571 -20.62 16.57 38.06
CA THR A 571 -19.16 16.60 38.16
C THR A 571 -18.52 15.70 37.09
N PRO A 572 -17.20 15.84 36.80
CA PRO A 572 -16.49 14.89 35.98
C PRO A 572 -16.63 13.44 36.49
N TRP A 573 -16.67 13.26 37.81
CA TRP A 573 -16.87 11.92 38.40
C TRP A 573 -18.27 11.39 38.11
N ASP A 574 -19.31 12.22 38.21
CA ASP A 574 -20.69 11.82 37.90
C ASP A 574 -20.82 11.38 36.43
N LEU A 575 -20.20 12.13 35.51
CA LEU A 575 -20.17 11.79 34.08
C LEU A 575 -19.44 10.47 33.82
N ALA A 576 -18.26 10.27 34.41
CA ALA A 576 -17.52 9.02 34.29
C ALA A 576 -18.27 7.83 34.92
N HIS A 577 -18.96 8.05 36.05
CA HIS A 577 -19.71 7.02 36.74
C HIS A 577 -20.95 6.57 35.96
N GLU A 578 -21.75 7.52 35.47
CA GLU A 578 -22.91 7.24 34.63
C GLU A 578 -22.52 6.49 33.35
N ARG A 579 -21.46 6.94 32.67
CA ARG A 579 -20.95 6.26 31.48
C ARG A 579 -20.36 4.88 31.79
N SER A 580 -19.71 4.70 32.94
CA SER A 580 -19.24 3.37 33.38
C SER A 580 -20.40 2.37 33.57
N LEU A 581 -21.54 2.84 34.08
CA LEU A 581 -22.75 2.01 34.22
C LEU A 581 -23.36 1.60 32.87
N ILE A 582 -23.13 2.39 31.81
CA ILE A 582 -23.67 2.15 30.46
C ILE A 582 -22.69 1.34 29.60
N PHE A 583 -21.40 1.67 29.63
CA PHE A 583 -20.38 1.18 28.69
C PHE A 583 -19.31 0.27 29.33
N GLY A 584 -19.38 0.01 30.64
CA GLY A 584 -18.59 -1.01 31.32
C GLY A 584 -17.11 -0.67 31.55
N ARG A 585 -16.22 -1.67 31.41
CA ARG A 585 -14.82 -1.64 31.92
C ARG A 585 -13.98 -0.47 31.40
N ALA A 586 -14.22 0.02 30.20
CA ALA A 586 -13.44 1.12 29.61
C ALA A 586 -13.61 2.42 30.40
N TRP A 587 -14.81 2.72 30.89
CA TRP A 587 -15.04 3.89 31.75
C TRP A 587 -14.71 3.66 33.22
N GLU A 588 -14.55 2.41 33.68
CA GLU A 588 -14.02 2.16 35.04
C GLU A 588 -12.56 2.63 35.18
N ALA A 589 -11.74 2.51 34.13
CA ALA A 589 -10.38 3.05 34.13
C ALA A 589 -10.38 4.59 34.25
N THR A 590 -11.24 5.25 33.47
CA THR A 590 -11.40 6.71 33.51
C THR A 590 -11.99 7.18 34.83
N LYS A 591 -13.01 6.49 35.35
CA LYS A 591 -13.58 6.75 36.68
C LYS A 591 -12.54 6.64 37.79
N LYS A 592 -11.65 5.64 37.71
CA LYS A 592 -10.52 5.48 38.63
C LYS A 592 -9.42 6.53 38.42
N ALA A 593 -9.25 7.05 37.21
CA ALA A 593 -8.33 8.14 36.93
C ALA A 593 -8.85 9.48 37.49
N VAL A 594 -10.16 9.70 37.44
CA VAL A 594 -10.83 10.90 37.97
C VAL A 594 -10.95 10.87 39.50
N GLN A 595 -11.23 9.70 40.10
CA GLN A 595 -11.23 9.48 41.56
C GLN A 595 -9.81 9.57 42.12
#